data_AF-Q4T4E4-F1
#
_entry.id   AF-Q4T4E4-F1
#
_cell.length_a   1.000
_cell.length_b   1.000
_cell.length_c   1.000
_cell.angle_alpha   90.00
_cell.angle_beta   90.00
_cell.angle_gamma   90.00
#
_symmetry.space_group_name_H-M   'P 1'
#
loop_
_entity.id
_entity.type
_entity.pdbx_description
1 polymer ?
#
loop_
_entity_poly.entity_id
_entity_poly.type
_entity_poly.pdbx_seq_one_letter_code
_entity_poly.pdbx_strand_id
1 'polypeptide(L)'
;LRNIEKIAQDFLNGVGRELHKELVTQDKLNNHTSYMSGPWLDMYLKNRKSLLDMNVFMLLHQDPKTEYNQQLVRATNLTCSALRFMKTLRAGLLEPTVFYSEPSKSNRHLFERVIRWVPPSLSWYGAHMVNAYPLDMSQYYRIFNSTRIPRRGRDELVTHEEGRHIVVMRKGNMYVFDVVDRDSNLLKPAEIQAHLKYILDDLTPAPAFPIGVLSTENRDVWAHLRDKLV
;
A
#
# COMPACT_ATOMS: atom_id res chain seq x y z
N LEU A 1 -10.38 -13.45 -36.72
CA LEU A 1 -8.91 -13.54 -36.86
C LEU A 1 -8.38 -12.65 -37.98
N ARG A 2 -8.72 -12.89 -39.27
CA ARG A 2 -8.25 -12.04 -40.40
C ARG A 2 -8.52 -10.54 -40.25
N ASN A 3 -9.65 -10.14 -39.68
CA ASN A 3 -9.96 -8.73 -39.43
C ASN A 3 -9.07 -8.10 -38.34
N ILE A 4 -8.76 -8.85 -37.28
CA ILE A 4 -7.88 -8.38 -36.18
C ILE A 4 -6.44 -8.24 -36.68
N GLU A 5 -5.99 -9.21 -37.48
CA GLU A 5 -4.67 -9.18 -38.12
C GLU A 5 -4.52 -7.96 -39.02
N LYS A 6 -5.55 -7.66 -39.84
CA LYS A 6 -5.56 -6.45 -40.66
C LYS A 6 -5.47 -5.18 -39.81
N ILE A 7 -6.30 -5.05 -38.75
CA ILE A 7 -6.26 -3.90 -37.85
C ILE A 7 -4.88 -3.74 -37.19
N ALA A 8 -4.26 -4.84 -36.75
CA ALA A 8 -2.93 -4.82 -36.15
C ALA A 8 -1.86 -4.36 -37.15
N GLN A 9 -1.94 -4.82 -38.41
CA GLN A 9 -1.02 -4.39 -39.47
C GLN A 9 -1.24 -2.92 -39.84
N ASP A 10 -2.49 -2.46 -39.94
CA ASP A 10 -2.82 -1.06 -40.21
C ASP A 10 -2.33 -0.15 -39.07
N PHE A 11 -2.46 -0.60 -37.81
CA PHE A 11 -1.94 0.13 -36.65
C PHE A 11 -0.41 0.18 -36.63
N LEU A 12 0.25 -0.97 -36.84
CA LEU A 12 1.71 -1.09 -36.86
C LEU A 12 2.34 -0.20 -37.94
N ASN A 13 1.74 -0.17 -39.14
CA ASN A 13 2.26 0.57 -40.28
C ASN A 13 1.73 2.02 -40.36
N GLY A 14 0.76 2.39 -39.53
CA GLY A 14 0.13 3.70 -39.48
C GLY A 14 0.36 4.42 -38.16
N VAL A 15 -0.73 4.82 -37.50
CA VAL A 15 -0.71 5.67 -36.30
C VAL A 15 0.08 5.08 -35.14
N GLY A 16 0.12 3.75 -35.00
CA GLY A 16 0.84 3.07 -33.92
C GLY A 16 2.35 3.33 -33.95
N ARG A 17 2.93 3.51 -35.15
CA ARG A 17 4.36 3.84 -35.29
C ARG A 17 4.69 5.22 -34.74
N GLU A 18 3.84 6.22 -35.00
CA GLU A 18 4.05 7.58 -34.49
C GLU A 18 3.81 7.63 -32.97
N LEU A 19 2.76 6.97 -32.48
CA LEU A 19 2.50 6.83 -31.04
C LEU A 19 3.66 6.14 -30.31
N HIS A 20 4.26 5.10 -30.90
CA HIS A 20 5.40 4.42 -30.29
C HIS A 20 6.66 5.31 -30.26
N LYS A 21 6.93 6.08 -31.32
CA LYS A 21 8.03 7.05 -31.32
C LYS A 21 7.84 8.10 -30.23
N GLU A 22 6.63 8.63 -30.09
CA GLU A 22 6.31 9.60 -29.04
C GLU A 22 6.49 8.98 -27.64
N LEU A 23 5.98 7.76 -27.43
CA LEU A 23 6.14 7.03 -26.17
C LEU A 23 7.62 6.85 -25.79
N VAL A 24 8.46 6.41 -26.74
CA VAL A 24 9.90 6.23 -26.50
C VAL A 24 10.60 7.57 -26.24
N THR A 25 10.20 8.63 -26.93
CA THR A 25 10.72 9.98 -26.65
C THR A 25 10.34 10.44 -25.25
N GLN A 26 9.08 10.26 -24.84
CA GLN A 26 8.61 10.60 -23.50
C GLN A 26 9.34 9.77 -22.43
N ASP A 27 9.55 8.47 -22.64
CA ASP A 27 10.27 7.60 -21.71
C ASP A 27 11.73 8.05 -21.53
N LYS A 28 12.42 8.40 -22.62
CA LYS A 28 13.79 8.95 -22.57
C LYS A 28 13.88 10.27 -21.79
N LEU A 29 12.86 11.13 -21.88
CA LEU A 29 12.79 12.38 -21.14
C LEU A 29 12.47 12.17 -19.64
N ASN A 30 11.90 11.01 -19.28
CA ASN A 30 11.43 10.70 -17.93
C ASN A 30 12.12 9.45 -17.35
N ASN A 31 13.44 9.35 -17.50
CA ASN A 31 14.26 8.20 -17.09
C ASN A 31 14.28 7.88 -15.57
N HIS A 32 13.68 8.73 -14.74
CA HIS A 32 13.55 8.56 -13.29
C HIS A 32 12.27 7.79 -12.90
N THR A 33 11.42 7.43 -13.87
CA THR A 33 10.19 6.66 -13.67
C THR A 33 10.00 5.66 -14.82
N SER A 34 8.86 4.97 -14.85
CA SER A 34 8.48 4.11 -15.98
C SER A 34 7.33 4.71 -16.77
N TYR A 35 7.33 4.49 -18.09
CA TYR A 35 6.27 4.95 -19.00
C TYR A 35 4.85 4.51 -18.59
N MET A 36 4.73 3.44 -17.79
CA MET A 36 3.44 2.89 -17.36
C MET A 36 2.94 3.41 -16.02
N SER A 37 3.83 3.85 -15.10
CA SER A 37 3.45 4.14 -13.72
C SER A 37 2.34 5.20 -13.62
N GLY A 38 2.53 6.33 -14.31
CA GLY A 38 1.55 7.42 -14.37
C GLY A 38 0.21 7.01 -14.98
N PRO A 39 0.18 6.51 -16.24
CA PRO A 39 -1.05 6.07 -16.88
C PRO A 39 -1.81 4.98 -16.10
N TRP A 40 -1.10 4.03 -15.50
CA TRP A 40 -1.70 2.96 -14.70
C TRP A 40 -2.37 3.52 -13.46
N LEU A 41 -1.67 4.38 -12.70
CA LEU A 41 -2.24 5.03 -11.52
C LEU A 41 -3.45 5.90 -11.90
N ASP A 42 -3.36 6.62 -13.02
CA ASP A 42 -4.45 7.44 -13.55
C ASP A 42 -5.68 6.63 -13.90
N MET A 43 -5.52 5.44 -14.49
CA MET A 43 -6.64 4.55 -14.79
C MET A 43 -7.45 4.23 -13.53
N TYR A 44 -6.79 3.90 -12.42
CA TYR A 44 -7.49 3.59 -11.15
C TYR A 44 -8.04 4.82 -10.45
N LEU A 45 -7.28 5.93 -10.44
CA LEU A 45 -7.71 7.15 -9.78
C LEU A 45 -8.83 7.86 -10.55
N LYS A 46 -8.91 7.73 -11.87
CA LYS A 46 -10.02 8.28 -12.68
C LYS A 46 -11.22 7.36 -12.76
N ASN A 47 -11.10 6.08 -12.40
CA ASN A 47 -12.26 5.19 -12.37
C ASN A 47 -13.28 5.66 -11.31
N ARG A 48 -14.54 5.78 -11.74
CA ARG A 48 -15.66 6.32 -10.94
C ARG A 48 -16.53 5.25 -10.29
N LYS A 49 -16.32 3.97 -10.60
CA LYS A 49 -17.04 2.86 -9.96
C LYS A 49 -16.73 2.77 -8.47
N SER A 50 -17.58 2.05 -7.74
CA SER A 50 -17.30 1.70 -6.35
C SER A 50 -15.94 1.03 -6.23
N LEU A 51 -15.23 1.29 -5.13
CA LEU A 51 -13.98 0.59 -4.83
C LEU A 51 -14.20 -0.87 -4.43
N LEU A 52 -15.44 -1.28 -4.15
CA LEU A 52 -15.75 -2.69 -3.88
C LEU A 52 -15.32 -3.61 -5.02
N ASP A 53 -15.39 -3.12 -6.27
CA ASP A 53 -15.00 -3.90 -7.46
C ASP A 53 -13.48 -4.09 -7.59
N MET A 54 -12.67 -3.35 -6.82
CA MET A 54 -11.21 -3.31 -6.95
C MET A 54 -10.48 -3.75 -5.67
N ASN A 55 -11.11 -3.59 -4.52
CA ASN A 55 -10.50 -3.90 -3.24
C ASN A 55 -10.38 -5.42 -3.08
N VAL A 56 -9.14 -5.89 -2.99
CA VAL A 56 -8.81 -7.29 -2.69
C VAL A 56 -8.55 -7.48 -1.21
N PHE A 57 -8.76 -8.68 -0.71
CA PHE A 57 -8.41 -9.06 0.66
C PHE A 57 -7.56 -10.32 0.66
N MET A 58 -6.71 -10.45 1.68
CA MET A 58 -5.96 -11.66 1.98
C MET A 58 -6.39 -12.18 3.35
N LEU A 59 -6.54 -13.49 3.46
CA LEU A 59 -6.86 -14.14 4.73
C LEU A 59 -5.58 -14.55 5.44
N LEU A 60 -5.45 -14.13 6.70
CA LEU A 60 -4.35 -14.58 7.55
C LEU A 60 -4.67 -15.96 8.13
N HIS A 61 -3.70 -16.87 8.05
CA HIS A 61 -3.76 -18.13 8.78
C HIS A 61 -3.94 -17.88 10.28
N GLN A 62 -4.65 -18.77 10.97
CA GLN A 62 -4.76 -18.76 12.42
C GLN A 62 -3.37 -18.92 13.06
N ASP A 63 -3.21 -18.36 14.25
CA ASP A 63 -1.99 -18.62 15.03
C ASP A 63 -1.96 -20.12 15.38
N PRO A 64 -0.82 -20.82 15.19
CA PRO A 64 -0.68 -22.22 15.57
C PRO A 64 -1.02 -22.49 17.05
N LYS A 65 -0.88 -21.48 17.91
CA LYS A 65 -1.27 -21.55 19.32
C LYS A 65 -2.68 -21.03 19.50
N THR A 66 -3.59 -21.92 19.89
CA THR A 66 -5.02 -21.63 20.01
C THR A 66 -5.30 -20.44 20.94
N GLU A 67 -4.57 -20.29 22.07
CA GLU A 67 -4.79 -19.16 22.99
C GLU A 67 -4.50 -17.78 22.38
N TYR A 68 -3.66 -17.69 21.34
CA TYR A 68 -3.35 -16.45 20.64
C TYR A 68 -4.44 -16.04 19.64
N ASN A 69 -5.43 -16.90 19.39
CA ASN A 69 -6.53 -16.61 18.49
C ASN A 69 -7.73 -15.90 19.15
N GLN A 70 -7.66 -15.63 20.46
CA GLN A 70 -8.66 -14.79 21.13
C GLN A 70 -8.69 -13.38 20.52
N GLN A 71 -9.87 -12.84 20.22
CA GLN A 71 -10.02 -11.60 19.44
C GLN A 71 -9.17 -10.44 19.98
N LEU A 72 -9.25 -10.16 21.29
CA LEU A 72 -8.50 -9.07 21.91
C LEU A 72 -6.99 -9.28 21.84
N VAL A 73 -6.53 -10.50 22.14
CA VAL A 73 -5.11 -10.87 22.09
C VAL A 73 -4.57 -10.75 20.67
N ARG A 74 -5.28 -11.34 19.70
CA ARG A 74 -4.88 -11.34 18.29
C ARG A 74 -4.89 -9.94 17.70
N ALA A 75 -5.93 -9.15 17.96
CA ALA A 75 -6.02 -7.77 17.51
C ALA A 75 -4.87 -6.91 18.07
N THR A 76 -4.54 -7.08 19.35
CA THR A 76 -3.40 -6.40 19.98
C THR A 76 -2.09 -6.81 19.31
N ASN A 77 -1.83 -8.11 19.14
CA ASN A 77 -0.57 -8.61 18.56
C ASN A 77 -0.40 -8.20 17.10
N LEU A 78 -1.46 -8.25 16.29
CA LEU A 78 -1.43 -7.81 14.89
C LEU A 78 -1.21 -6.29 14.80
N THR A 79 -1.88 -5.51 15.64
CA THR A 79 -1.68 -4.05 15.72
C THR A 79 -0.23 -3.72 16.09
N CYS A 80 0.29 -4.30 17.18
CA CYS A 80 1.67 -4.12 17.59
C CYS A 80 2.68 -4.52 16.50
N SER A 81 2.42 -5.63 15.78
CA SER A 81 3.28 -6.09 14.69
C SER A 81 3.25 -5.13 13.49
N ALA A 82 2.08 -4.62 13.11
CA ALA A 82 1.94 -3.62 12.05
C ALA A 82 2.67 -2.32 12.40
N LEU A 83 2.60 -1.87 13.66
CA LEU A 83 3.32 -0.68 14.13
C LEU A 83 4.84 -0.88 14.17
N ARG A 84 5.30 -2.08 14.54
CA ARG A 84 6.72 -2.46 14.43
C ARG A 84 7.17 -2.42 12.98
N PHE A 85 6.40 -3.00 12.06
CA PHE A 85 6.70 -2.95 10.63
C PHE A 85 6.77 -1.51 10.12
N MET A 86 5.82 -0.64 10.52
CA MET A 86 5.86 0.78 10.20
C MET A 86 7.16 1.45 10.67
N LYS A 87 7.58 1.25 11.93
CA LYS A 87 8.83 1.82 12.44
C LYS A 87 10.05 1.25 11.71
N THR A 88 10.08 -0.05 11.46
CA THR A 88 11.16 -0.72 10.72
C THR A 88 11.28 -0.18 9.29
N LEU A 89 10.16 0.01 8.58
CA LEU A 89 10.12 0.60 7.24
C LEU A 89 10.64 2.04 7.25
N ARG A 90 10.12 2.89 8.14
CA ARG A 90 10.51 4.30 8.23
C ARG A 90 11.94 4.53 8.67
N ALA A 91 12.48 3.64 9.49
CA ALA A 91 13.88 3.68 9.93
C ALA A 91 14.87 3.14 8.87
N GLY A 92 14.40 2.69 7.70
CA GLY A 92 15.25 2.05 6.70
C GLY A 92 15.85 0.72 7.16
N LEU A 93 15.23 0.07 8.15
CA LEU A 93 15.69 -1.20 8.73
C LEU A 93 14.98 -2.41 8.12
N LEU A 94 13.97 -2.18 7.25
CA LEU A 94 13.32 -3.25 6.51
C LEU A 94 14.28 -3.77 5.44
N GLU A 95 14.45 -5.08 5.37
CA GLU A 95 15.25 -5.68 4.31
C GLU A 95 14.71 -5.30 2.92
N PRO A 96 15.58 -4.95 1.95
CA PRO A 96 15.14 -4.71 0.59
C PRO A 96 14.38 -5.90 0.02
N THR A 97 13.33 -5.62 -0.76
CA THR A 97 12.57 -6.67 -1.42
C THR A 97 13.38 -7.16 -2.62
N VAL A 98 13.86 -8.40 -2.58
CA VAL A 98 14.74 -8.97 -3.60
C VAL A 98 14.20 -10.33 -4.05
N PHE A 99 14.09 -10.49 -5.37
CA PHE A 99 13.83 -11.80 -5.99
C PHE A 99 15.15 -12.50 -6.28
N TYR A 100 15.26 -13.79 -5.93
CA TYR A 100 16.45 -14.61 -6.19
C TYR A 100 16.07 -15.72 -7.16
N SER A 101 16.74 -15.79 -8.32
CA SER A 101 16.42 -16.77 -9.35
C SER A 101 16.92 -18.19 -9.05
N GLU A 102 17.86 -18.37 -8.12
CA GLU A 102 18.39 -19.67 -7.69
C GLU A 102 18.31 -19.84 -6.16
N PRO A 103 18.11 -21.06 -5.64
CA PRO A 103 18.06 -21.31 -4.20
C PRO A 103 19.43 -21.53 -3.54
N SER A 104 20.54 -21.09 -4.14
CA SER A 104 21.88 -21.21 -3.52
C SER A 104 22.07 -20.18 -2.41
N LYS A 105 21.42 -20.47 -1.27
CA LYS A 105 21.50 -19.75 0.00
C LYS A 105 22.93 -19.62 0.57
N SER A 106 23.94 -20.29 -0.01
CA SER A 106 25.27 -20.42 0.57
C SER A 106 26.02 -19.10 0.73
N ASN A 107 25.72 -18.08 -0.08
CA ASN A 107 26.39 -16.78 -0.01
C ASN A 107 25.47 -15.58 0.29
N ARG A 108 24.20 -15.81 0.67
CA ARG A 108 23.24 -14.70 0.92
C ARG A 108 23.72 -13.75 2.01
N HIS A 109 24.14 -14.26 3.17
CA HIS A 109 24.60 -13.42 4.27
C HIS A 109 25.92 -12.69 3.98
N LEU A 110 26.81 -13.33 3.21
CA LEU A 110 28.04 -12.67 2.78
C LEU A 110 27.72 -11.54 1.81
N PHE A 111 26.84 -11.78 0.84
CA PHE A 111 26.33 -10.76 -0.08
C PHE A 111 25.68 -9.59 0.65
N GLU A 112 24.73 -9.84 1.57
CA GLU A 112 24.06 -8.81 2.38
C GLU A 112 25.04 -7.98 3.23
N ARG A 113 26.14 -8.60 3.70
CA ARG A 113 27.17 -7.90 4.47
C ARG A 113 28.04 -7.01 3.59
N VAL A 114 28.28 -7.40 2.35
CA VAL A 114 29.17 -6.67 1.42
C VAL A 114 28.41 -5.59 0.65
N ILE A 115 27.19 -5.89 0.16
CA ILE A 115 26.43 -5.00 -0.72
C ILE A 115 26.09 -3.65 -0.07
N ARG A 116 26.00 -3.59 1.27
CA ARG A 116 25.78 -2.35 2.04
C ARG A 116 26.86 -1.28 1.83
N TRP A 117 28.06 -1.70 1.43
CA TRP A 117 29.20 -0.82 1.19
C TRP A 117 29.29 -0.37 -0.28
N VAL A 118 28.48 -0.97 -1.16
CA VAL A 118 28.39 -0.56 -2.56
C VAL A 118 27.50 0.68 -2.66
N PRO A 119 27.93 1.75 -3.34
CA PRO A 119 27.11 2.94 -3.52
C PRO A 119 25.74 2.62 -4.16
N PRO A 120 24.66 3.35 -3.82
CA PRO A 120 23.33 3.10 -4.38
C PRO A 120 23.26 3.11 -5.91
N SER A 121 24.13 3.88 -6.59
CA SER A 121 24.21 3.91 -8.05
C SER A 121 24.73 2.62 -8.69
N LEU A 122 25.43 1.77 -7.92
CA LEU A 122 26.04 0.52 -8.38
C LEU A 122 25.46 -0.73 -7.71
N SER A 123 24.67 -0.56 -6.66
CA SER A 123 24.15 -1.66 -5.83
C SER A 123 23.31 -2.66 -6.64
N TRP A 124 22.55 -2.19 -7.63
CA TRP A 124 21.77 -3.06 -8.51
C TRP A 124 22.66 -4.00 -9.34
N TYR A 125 23.76 -3.49 -9.91
CA TYR A 125 24.70 -4.32 -10.68
C TYR A 125 25.37 -5.38 -9.79
N GLY A 126 25.73 -5.01 -8.56
CA GLY A 126 26.27 -5.96 -7.58
C GLY A 126 25.29 -7.09 -7.23
N ALA A 127 24.00 -6.78 -7.11
CA ALA A 127 22.96 -7.79 -6.91
C ALA A 127 22.77 -8.68 -8.15
N HIS A 128 22.76 -8.09 -9.34
CA HIS A 128 22.62 -8.81 -10.59
C HIS A 128 23.72 -9.86 -10.80
N MET A 129 24.96 -9.58 -10.38
CA MET A 129 26.09 -10.52 -10.47
C MET A 129 25.88 -11.82 -9.68
N VAL A 130 24.96 -11.84 -8.72
CA VAL A 130 24.63 -13.03 -7.91
C VAL A 130 23.20 -13.53 -8.18
N ASN A 131 22.65 -13.24 -9.36
CA ASN A 131 21.30 -13.63 -9.76
C ASN A 131 20.21 -13.14 -8.77
N ALA A 132 20.44 -11.97 -8.17
CA ALA A 132 19.52 -11.29 -7.28
C ALA A 132 18.96 -10.04 -7.96
N TYR A 133 17.64 -9.86 -7.88
CA TYR A 133 16.88 -8.83 -8.57
C TYR A 133 16.13 -7.97 -7.55
N PRO A 134 16.71 -6.84 -7.10
CA PRO A 134 16.02 -5.89 -6.25
C PRO A 134 14.76 -5.35 -6.93
N LEU A 135 13.66 -5.26 -6.18
CA LEU A 135 12.37 -4.78 -6.67
C LEU A 135 12.12 -3.34 -6.22
N ASP A 136 11.26 -2.64 -6.97
CA ASP A 136 10.83 -1.29 -6.62
C ASP A 136 10.07 -1.29 -5.28
N MET A 137 10.42 -0.36 -4.40
CA MET A 137 9.77 -0.15 -3.11
C MET A 137 9.17 1.26 -3.00
N SER A 138 9.09 2.02 -4.11
CA SER A 138 8.59 3.40 -4.13
C SER A 138 7.16 3.55 -3.61
N GLN A 139 6.37 2.48 -3.57
CA GLN A 139 4.97 2.51 -3.12
C GLN A 139 4.81 2.25 -1.61
N TYR A 140 5.83 1.75 -0.93
CA TYR A 140 5.70 1.23 0.45
C TYR A 140 5.32 2.31 1.46
N TYR A 141 5.71 3.57 1.23
CA TYR A 141 5.34 4.68 2.13
C TYR A 141 3.83 4.88 2.24
N ARG A 142 3.06 4.46 1.22
CA ARG A 142 1.60 4.58 1.19
C ARG A 142 0.86 3.51 2.00
N ILE A 143 1.57 2.55 2.62
CA ILE A 143 0.95 1.54 3.48
C ILE A 143 0.40 2.17 4.77
N PHE A 144 1.08 3.19 5.29
CA PHE A 144 0.73 3.85 6.55
C PHE A 144 0.30 5.29 6.34
N ASN A 145 -0.57 5.77 7.23
CA ASN A 145 -1.07 7.15 7.27
C ASN A 145 -1.55 7.70 5.92
N SER A 146 -2.06 6.81 5.07
CA SER A 146 -2.43 7.15 3.71
C SER A 146 -3.87 6.78 3.44
N THR A 147 -4.53 7.56 2.60
CA THR A 147 -5.91 7.30 2.19
C THR A 147 -6.17 7.82 0.78
N ARG A 148 -7.21 7.28 0.15
CA ARG A 148 -7.73 7.75 -1.14
C ARG A 148 -8.90 8.70 -0.91
N ILE A 149 -8.68 9.98 -1.15
CA ILE A 149 -9.71 11.02 -1.05
C ILE A 149 -10.53 11.03 -2.36
N PRO A 150 -11.87 10.88 -2.29
CA PRO A 150 -12.71 11.03 -3.46
C PRO A 150 -12.66 12.48 -3.96
N ARG A 151 -12.46 12.67 -5.25
CA ARG A 151 -12.47 13.97 -5.92
C ARG A 151 -13.19 13.84 -7.24
N ARG A 152 -13.76 14.93 -7.76
CA ARG A 152 -14.42 14.92 -9.07
C ARG A 152 -13.40 14.61 -10.17
N GLY A 153 -13.73 13.66 -11.04
CA GLY A 153 -12.92 13.28 -12.21
C GLY A 153 -11.67 12.43 -11.91
N ARG A 154 -10.90 12.73 -10.86
CA ARG A 154 -9.71 11.95 -10.46
C ARG A 154 -9.49 12.02 -8.96
N ASP A 155 -9.58 10.88 -8.29
CA ASP A 155 -9.32 10.77 -6.85
C ASP A 155 -7.86 11.09 -6.51
N GLU A 156 -7.62 11.41 -5.25
CA GLU A 156 -6.32 11.86 -4.75
C GLU A 156 -5.77 10.87 -3.72
N LEU A 157 -4.49 10.51 -3.79
CA LEU A 157 -3.80 9.74 -2.77
C LEU A 157 -3.08 10.68 -1.82
N VAL A 158 -3.52 10.74 -0.57
CA VAL A 158 -2.97 11.63 0.45
C VAL A 158 -2.28 10.80 1.53
N THR A 159 -1.14 11.30 2.00
CA THR A 159 -0.35 10.71 3.09
C THR A 159 -0.05 11.79 4.13
N HIS A 160 -0.28 11.50 5.40
CA HIS A 160 0.00 12.39 6.54
C HIS A 160 1.00 11.72 7.49
N GLU A 161 2.30 11.82 7.19
CA GLU A 161 3.36 11.06 7.88
C GLU A 161 3.44 11.32 9.39
N GLU A 162 3.02 12.52 9.83
CA GLU A 162 2.99 12.93 11.23
C GLU A 162 1.87 12.26 12.05
N GLY A 163 0.96 11.51 11.41
CA GLY A 163 -0.14 10.86 12.11
C GLY A 163 0.34 9.78 13.09
N ARG A 164 -0.09 9.88 14.34
CA ARG A 164 0.33 9.01 15.46
C ARG A 164 -0.76 8.08 16.00
N HIS A 165 -1.98 8.17 15.47
CA HIS A 165 -3.13 7.40 15.92
C HIS A 165 -3.48 6.27 14.96
N ILE A 166 -4.23 5.29 15.47
CA ILE A 166 -4.99 4.36 14.62
C ILE A 166 -6.47 4.70 14.66
N VAL A 167 -7.18 4.28 13.62
CA VAL A 167 -8.65 4.26 13.58
C VAL A 167 -9.10 2.82 13.81
N VAL A 168 -10.00 2.61 14.76
CA VAL A 168 -10.63 1.32 15.02
C VAL A 168 -12.12 1.44 14.73
N MET A 169 -12.67 0.49 13.98
CA MET A 169 -14.10 0.45 13.68
C MET A 169 -14.75 -0.74 14.39
N ARG A 170 -15.82 -0.50 15.16
CA ARG A 170 -16.61 -1.56 15.80
C ARG A 170 -18.10 -1.20 15.77
N LYS A 171 -18.93 -2.13 15.26
CA LYS A 171 -20.38 -1.93 15.09
C LYS A 171 -20.75 -0.64 14.34
N GLY A 172 -19.94 -0.24 13.36
CA GLY A 172 -20.17 1.01 12.60
C GLY A 172 -19.74 2.31 13.31
N ASN A 173 -19.30 2.22 14.57
CA ASN A 173 -18.69 3.33 15.31
C ASN A 173 -17.18 3.40 15.03
N MET A 174 -16.63 4.61 14.99
CA MET A 174 -15.20 4.87 14.75
C MET A 174 -14.55 5.44 16.01
N TYR A 175 -13.42 4.87 16.39
CA TYR A 175 -12.64 5.24 17.56
C TYR A 175 -11.22 5.59 17.12
N VAL A 176 -10.60 6.55 17.80
CA VAL A 176 -9.20 6.91 17.57
C VAL A 176 -8.46 6.94 18.91
N PHE A 177 -7.23 6.45 18.89
CA PHE A 177 -6.29 6.65 19.99
C PHE A 177 -4.86 6.65 19.44
N ASP A 178 -3.99 7.41 20.10
CA ASP A 178 -2.58 7.45 19.75
C ASP A 178 -1.91 6.10 20.02
N VAL A 179 -1.02 5.69 19.13
CA VAL A 179 -0.19 4.47 19.24
C VAL A 179 1.30 4.79 19.19
N VAL A 180 1.63 6.05 18.90
CA VAL A 180 2.96 6.63 18.98
C VAL A 180 2.88 7.81 19.95
N ASP A 181 3.77 7.86 20.93
CA ASP A 181 3.81 8.94 21.91
C ASP A 181 4.49 10.21 21.35
N ARG A 182 4.70 11.21 22.22
CA ARG A 182 5.34 12.49 21.85
C ARG A 182 6.82 12.33 21.52
N ASP A 183 7.46 11.30 22.05
CA ASP A 183 8.89 10.99 21.87
C ASP A 183 9.11 10.00 20.72
N SER A 184 8.10 9.78 19.89
CA SER A 184 8.12 8.84 18.75
C SER A 184 8.30 7.37 19.13
N ASN A 185 8.02 6.99 20.37
CA ASN A 185 8.00 5.60 20.83
C ASN A 185 6.62 4.98 20.63
N LEU A 186 6.58 3.67 20.41
CA LEU A 186 5.31 2.95 20.37
C LEU A 186 4.78 2.83 21.79
N LEU A 187 3.46 2.97 21.94
CA LEU A 187 2.81 2.64 23.20
C LEU A 187 3.09 1.19 23.60
N LYS A 188 3.08 0.94 24.92
CA LYS A 188 3.28 -0.40 25.43
C LYS A 188 2.13 -1.30 24.96
N PRO A 189 2.39 -2.58 24.62
CA PRO A 189 1.34 -3.50 24.20
C PRO A 189 0.17 -3.61 25.19
N ALA A 190 0.43 -3.50 26.49
CA ALA A 190 -0.60 -3.51 27.53
C ALA A 190 -1.56 -2.30 27.44
N GLU A 191 -1.06 -1.13 27.06
CA GLU A 191 -1.88 0.08 26.87
C GLU A 191 -2.74 -0.05 25.62
N ILE A 192 -2.16 -0.51 24.51
CA ILE A 192 -2.89 -0.82 23.27
C ILE A 192 -3.99 -1.85 23.55
N GLN A 193 -3.67 -2.92 24.31
CA GLN A 193 -4.65 -3.93 24.72
C GLN A 193 -5.78 -3.32 25.56
N ALA A 194 -5.46 -2.43 26.50
CA ALA A 194 -6.46 -1.75 27.32
C ALA A 194 -7.40 -0.87 26.47
N HIS A 195 -6.87 -0.11 25.51
CA HIS A 195 -7.68 0.67 24.58
C HIS A 195 -8.57 -0.20 23.69
N LEU A 196 -8.03 -1.28 23.13
CA LEU A 196 -8.81 -2.22 22.33
C LEU A 196 -9.87 -2.93 23.16
N LYS A 197 -9.57 -3.27 24.42
CA LYS A 197 -10.54 -3.84 25.37
C LYS A 197 -11.66 -2.86 25.67
N TYR A 198 -11.33 -1.60 25.93
CA TYR A 198 -12.33 -0.55 26.13
C TYR A 198 -13.31 -0.47 24.96
N ILE A 199 -12.79 -0.43 23.72
CA ILE A 199 -13.62 -0.42 22.51
C ILE A 199 -14.46 -1.69 22.39
N LEU A 200 -13.88 -2.85 22.73
CA LEU A 200 -14.55 -4.14 22.68
C LEU A 200 -15.70 -4.26 23.70
N ASP A 201 -15.54 -3.65 24.87
CA ASP A 201 -16.53 -3.64 25.95
C ASP A 201 -17.60 -2.57 25.75
N ASP A 202 -17.40 -1.61 24.82
CA ASP A 202 -18.36 -0.56 24.50
C ASP A 202 -19.72 -1.14 24.08
N LEU A 203 -20.78 -0.70 24.74
CA LEU A 203 -22.16 -1.16 24.52
C LEU A 203 -22.94 -0.29 23.53
N THR A 204 -22.33 0.78 23.02
CA THR A 204 -22.97 1.69 22.05
C THR A 204 -23.50 0.89 20.86
N PRO A 205 -24.79 1.05 20.52
CA PRO A 205 -25.38 0.36 19.38
C PRO A 205 -24.78 0.85 18.06
N ALA A 206 -25.09 0.15 16.98
CA ALA A 206 -24.73 0.64 15.66
C ALA A 206 -25.49 1.95 15.37
N PRO A 207 -24.83 2.98 14.81
CA PRO A 207 -25.51 4.22 14.45
C PRO A 207 -26.55 3.94 13.36
N ALA A 208 -27.67 4.68 13.38
CA ALA A 208 -28.72 4.55 12.37
C ALA A 208 -28.20 4.79 10.93
N PHE A 209 -27.17 5.64 10.79
CA PHE A 209 -26.54 5.98 9.52
C PHE A 209 -25.01 5.86 9.63
N PRO A 210 -24.41 4.67 9.45
CA PRO A 210 -22.97 4.47 9.56
C PRO A 210 -22.21 5.18 8.41
N ILE A 211 -21.40 6.19 8.75
CA ILE A 211 -20.70 7.02 7.77
C ILE A 211 -19.69 6.23 6.92
N GLY A 212 -19.16 5.11 7.44
CA GLY A 212 -18.22 4.26 6.73
C GLY A 212 -18.77 3.67 5.43
N VAL A 213 -20.10 3.50 5.33
CA VAL A 213 -20.78 2.99 4.12
C VAL A 213 -20.59 3.94 2.94
N LEU A 214 -20.44 5.24 3.17
CA LEU A 214 -20.24 6.20 2.09
C LEU A 214 -18.96 5.94 1.29
N SER A 215 -17.96 5.26 1.89
CA SER A 215 -16.73 4.87 1.18
C SER A 215 -16.95 3.84 0.07
N THR A 216 -18.08 3.13 0.08
CA THR A 216 -18.45 2.11 -0.92
C THR A 216 -19.26 2.67 -2.09
N GLU A 217 -19.62 3.95 -2.07
CA GLU A 217 -20.38 4.56 -3.16
C GLU A 217 -19.55 4.75 -4.44
N ASN A 218 -20.26 5.05 -5.53
CA ASN A 218 -19.66 5.64 -6.72
C ASN A 218 -18.75 6.82 -6.32
N ARG A 219 -17.59 6.98 -6.97
CA ARG A 219 -16.56 7.95 -6.53
C ARG A 219 -17.03 9.39 -6.64
N ASP A 220 -17.84 9.74 -7.64
CA ASP A 220 -18.37 11.10 -7.79
C ASP A 220 -19.50 11.38 -6.81
N VAL A 221 -20.36 10.39 -6.53
CA VAL A 221 -21.36 10.47 -5.45
C VAL A 221 -20.66 10.67 -4.11
N TRP A 222 -19.64 9.86 -3.82
CA TRP A 222 -18.89 9.98 -2.58
C TRP A 222 -18.12 11.31 -2.49
N ALA A 223 -17.52 11.78 -3.59
CA ALA A 223 -16.87 13.09 -3.63
C ALA A 223 -17.84 14.21 -3.24
N HIS A 224 -19.04 14.21 -3.83
CA HIS A 224 -20.08 15.20 -3.52
C HIS A 224 -20.58 15.13 -2.08
N LEU A 225 -20.80 13.92 -1.54
CA LEU A 225 -21.24 13.75 -0.16
C LEU A 225 -20.13 14.14 0.83
N ARG A 226 -18.87 13.85 0.52
CA ARG A 226 -17.73 14.26 1.34
C ARG A 226 -17.58 15.78 1.38
N ASP A 227 -17.79 16.48 0.27
CA ASP A 227 -17.78 17.95 0.23
C ASP A 227 -18.88 18.58 1.10
N LYS A 228 -19.97 17.86 1.40
CA LYS A 228 -21.01 18.31 2.34
C LYS A 228 -20.71 18.00 3.81
N LEU A 229 -19.79 17.07 4.07
CA LEU A 229 -19.40 16.69 5.42
C LEU A 229 -18.30 17.59 6.00
N VAL A 230 -17.54 18.25 5.13
CA VAL A 230 -16.45 19.19 5.46
C VAL A 230 -16.97 20.62 5.39
#